data_AF-A0AA51F1N3-F1
#
_entry.id   AF-A0AA51F1N3-F1
#
_cell.length_a   1.000
_cell.length_b   1.000
_cell.length_c   1.000
_cell.angle_alpha   90.00
_cell.angle_beta   90.00
_cell.angle_gamma   90.00
#
_symmetry.space_group_name_H-M   'P 1'
#
loop_
_entity.id
_entity.type
_entity.pdbx_description
1 polymer ?
#
loop_
_entity_poly.entity_id
_entity_poly.type
_entity_poly.pdbx_seq_one_letter_code
_entity_poly.pdbx_strand_id
1 'polypeptide(L)' 'SNFDIDQAGMKLQLLQLQRLVSFASPELSKHLEEKDSANMYFCFRWLLVWFKREFS' A
#
# COMPACT_ATOMS: atom_id res chain seq x y z
N SER A 1 13.89 2.09 8.17
CA SER A 1 12.84 2.91 8.79
C SER A 1 11.90 3.45 7.71
N ASN A 2 10.63 3.75 8.01
CA ASN A 2 9.71 4.34 7.01
C ASN A 2 10.10 5.78 6.61
N PHE A 3 10.91 6.45 7.42
CA PHE A 3 11.28 7.86 7.25
C PHE A 3 12.70 8.04 6.67
N ASP A 4 13.34 6.96 6.22
CA ASP A 4 14.64 7.06 5.55
C ASP A 4 14.49 7.78 4.21
N ILE A 5 15.53 8.50 3.78
CA ILE A 5 15.52 9.34 2.57
C ILE A 5 15.14 8.53 1.32
N ASP A 6 15.59 7.28 1.23
CA ASP A 6 15.31 6.38 0.10
C ASP A 6 13.89 5.78 0.11
N GLN A 7 13.17 5.94 1.23
CA GLN A 7 11.86 5.38 1.53
C GLN A 7 11.76 3.87 1.30
N ALA A 8 12.88 3.14 1.45
CA ALA A 8 12.93 1.70 1.16
C ALA A 8 11.92 0.92 2.02
N GLY A 9 11.76 1.31 3.29
CA GLY A 9 10.77 0.71 4.20
C GLY A 9 9.33 0.90 3.71
N MET A 10 8.96 2.11 3.29
CA MET A 10 7.62 2.40 2.77
C MET A 10 7.33 1.63 1.48
N LYS A 11 8.28 1.62 0.54
CA LYS A 11 8.13 0.86 -0.71
C LYS A 11 7.94 -0.63 -0.46
N LEU A 12 8.70 -1.19 0.49
CA LEU A 12 8.55 -2.59 0.87
C LEU A 12 7.17 -2.89 1.46
N GLN A 13 6.65 -2.03 2.36
CA GLN A 13 5.33 -2.23 2.96
C GLN A 13 4.21 -2.12 1.93
N LEU A 14 4.29 -1.19 0.97
CA LEU A 14 3.33 -1.08 -0.13
C LEU A 14 3.33 -2.33 -1.04
N LEU A 15 4.52 -2.84 -1.38
CA LEU A 15 4.66 -4.08 -2.14
C LEU A 15 4.09 -5.30 -1.38
N GLN A 16 4.31 -5.36 -0.06
CA GLN A 16 3.74 -6.41 0.78
C GLN A 16 2.21 -6.31 0.83
N LEU A 17 1.67 -5.09 0.95
CA LEU A 17 0.23 -4.86 0.93
C LEU A 17 -0.40 -5.29 -0.41
N GLN A 18 0.23 -4.93 -1.54
CA GLN A 18 -0.21 -5.38 -2.86
C GLN A 18 -0.30 -6.91 -2.91
N ARG A 19 0.75 -7.63 -2.49
CA ARG A 19 0.77 -9.10 -2.47
C ARG A 19 -0.34 -9.70 -1.61
N LEU A 20 -0.59 -9.11 -0.44
CA LEU A 20 -1.67 -9.55 0.45
C LEU A 20 -3.04 -9.34 -0.20
N VAL A 21 -3.27 -8.21 -0.88
CA VAL A 21 -4.52 -7.94 -1.62
C VAL A 21 -4.69 -8.93 -2.77
N SER A 22 -3.63 -9.20 -3.55
CA SER A 22 -3.66 -10.20 -4.63
C SER A 22 -4.01 -11.60 -4.14
N PHE A 23 -3.52 -11.98 -2.96
CA PHE A 23 -3.85 -13.28 -2.35
C PHE A 23 -5.26 -13.31 -1.76
N ALA A 24 -5.65 -12.29 -1.01
CA ALA A 24 -6.91 -12.27 -0.28
C ALA A 24 -8.13 -11.96 -1.18
N SER A 25 -7.94 -11.15 -2.22
CA SER A 25 -9.01 -10.70 -3.12
C SER A 25 -8.48 -10.44 -4.54
N PRO A 26 -8.34 -11.49 -5.37
CA PRO A 26 -7.84 -11.39 -6.74
C PRO A 26 -8.64 -10.42 -7.62
N GLU A 27 -9.96 -10.34 -7.46
CA GLU A 27 -10.83 -9.43 -8.22
C GLU A 27 -10.47 -7.96 -7.95
N LEU A 28 -10.25 -7.61 -6.68
CA LEU A 28 -9.81 -6.27 -6.30
C LEU A 28 -8.40 -5.97 -6.85
N SER A 29 -7.47 -6.93 -6.75
CA SER A 29 -6.12 -6.76 -7.31
C SER A 29 -6.17 -6.47 -8.81
N LYS A 30 -6.96 -7.24 -9.56
CA LYS A 30 -7.15 -7.03 -11.00
C LYS A 30 -7.75 -5.65 -11.30
N HIS A 31 -8.76 -5.24 -10.54
CA HIS A 31 -9.34 -3.91 -10.70
C HIS A 31 -8.31 -2.79 -10.46
N LEU A 32 -7.47 -2.93 -9.44
CA LEU A 32 -6.41 -1.96 -9.14
C LEU A 32 -5.35 -1.92 -10.24
N GLU A 33 -4.99 -3.05 -10.84
CA GLU A 33 -4.11 -3.11 -12.01
C GLU A 33 -4.72 -2.39 -13.22
N GLU A 34 -5.99 -2.63 -13.53
CA GLU A 34 -6.72 -1.95 -14.62
C GLU A 34 -6.83 -0.43 -14.43
N LYS A 35 -6.68 0.04 -13.19
CA LYS A 35 -6.72 1.47 -12.81
C LYS A 35 -5.35 2.06 -12.51
N ASP A 36 -4.25 1.40 -12.89
CA ASP A 36 -2.86 1.83 -12.64
C ASP A 36 -2.59 2.19 -11.15
N SER A 37 -3.29 1.47 -10.26
CA SER A 37 -3.30 1.68 -8.81
C SER A 37 -2.65 0.53 -8.04
N ALA A 38 -2.06 -0.45 -8.73
CA ALA A 38 -1.42 -1.62 -8.13
C ALA A 38 -0.19 -1.29 -7.25
N ASN A 39 0.41 -0.11 -7.42
CA ASN A 39 1.49 0.40 -6.56
C ASN A 39 1.04 0.78 -5.14
N MET A 40 -0.27 0.80 -4.88
CA MET A 40 -0.88 1.09 -3.58
C MET A 40 -0.54 2.49 -3.01
N TYR A 41 -0.11 3.47 -3.82
CA TYR A 41 0.26 4.79 -3.29
C TYR A 41 -0.89 5.52 -2.59
N PHE A 42 -2.15 5.19 -2.90
CA PHE A 42 -3.32 5.67 -2.16
C PHE A 42 -3.34 5.21 -0.68
N CYS A 43 -2.62 4.13 -0.33
CA CYS A 43 -2.40 3.64 1.04
C CYS A 43 -1.16 4.24 1.71
N PHE A 44 -0.37 5.09 1.04
CA PHE A 44 0.90 5.59 1.58
C PHE A 44 0.73 6.25 2.95
N ARG A 45 -0.26 7.15 3.09
CA ARG A 45 -0.52 7.85 4.35
C ARG A 45 -0.94 6.88 5.45
N TRP A 46 -1.70 5.84 5.12
CA TRP A 46 -2.16 4.84 6.08
C TRP A 46 -0.97 4.16 6.75
N LEU A 47 0.03 3.75 5.98
CA LEU A 47 1.21 3.06 6.49
C LEU A 47 2.23 4.02 7.13
N LEU A 48 2.35 5.25 6.60
CA LEU A 48 3.28 6.24 7.14
C LEU A 48 2.94 6.64 8.58
N VAL A 49 1.64 6.83 8.87
CA VAL A 49 1.16 7.30 10.18
C VAL A 49 0.32 6.26 10.93
N TRP A 50 0.36 5.00 10.50
CA TRP A 50 -0.39 3.89 11.12
C TRP A 50 -1.88 4.19 11.29
N PHE A 51 -2.54 4.58 10.20
CA PHE A 51 -3.98 4.86 10.13
C PHE A 51 -4.51 5.96 11.07
N LYS A 52 -3.63 6.74 11.72
CA LYS A 52 -4.03 7.84 12.62
C LYS A 52 -4.91 8.91 11.97
N ARG A 53 -5.02 8.95 10.64
CA ARG A 53 -5.83 9.93 9.89
C ARG A 53 -7.12 9.34 9.35
N GLU A 54 -7.35 8.05 9.58
CA GLU A 54 -8.44 7.26 8.98
C GLU A 54 -9.44 6.78 10.04
N PHE A 55 -9.04 6.75 11.33
CA PHE A 55 -9.88 6.36 12.46
C PHE A 55 -9.90 7.46 13.54
N SER A 56 -11.04 7.60 14.24
CA SER A 56 -11.26 8.55 15.35
C SER A 56 -11.31 7.82 16.70
#